data_AF-A0A351HWV5-F1
#
_entry.id   AF-A0A351HWV5-F1
#
_cell.length_a   1.000
_cell.length_b   1.000
_cell.length_c   1.000
_cell.angle_alpha   90.00
_cell.angle_beta   90.00
_cell.angle_gamma   90.00
#
_symmetry.space_group_name_H-M   'P 1'
#
loop_
_entity.id
_entity.type
_entity.pdbx_description
1 polymer ?
#
loop_
_entity_poly.entity_id
_entity_poly.type
_entity_poly.pdbx_seq_one_letter_code
_entity_poly.pdbx_strand_id
1 'polypeptide(L)'
;MKNKIKKQSMIDGDKLSGEFYFQSLLQEAYVKGVLSSKESERIQLECLKLLADSTERFTRGQSSSIRVEIAQGIMASNLFTI
;
A
#
# COMPACT_ATOMS: atom_id res chain seq x y z
N MET A 1 17.36 -27.46 -24.47
CA MET A 1 17.81 -26.13 -23.98
C MET A 1 16.59 -25.27 -23.71
N LYS A 2 16.34 -24.84 -22.46
CA LYS A 2 15.28 -23.87 -22.15
C LYS A 2 15.83 -22.46 -22.42
N ASN A 3 15.30 -21.76 -23.42
CA ASN A 3 15.59 -20.35 -23.64
C ASN A 3 15.14 -19.55 -22.40
N LYS A 4 16.09 -18.93 -21.69
CA LYS A 4 15.83 -18.08 -20.52
C LYS A 4 15.62 -16.64 -20.97
N ILE A 5 14.51 -16.36 -21.65
CA ILE A 5 14.10 -14.97 -21.90
C ILE A 5 13.42 -14.48 -20.62
N LYS A 6 14.11 -13.66 -19.81
CA LYS A 6 13.49 -12.95 -18.69
C LYS A 6 12.73 -11.75 -19.24
N LYS A 7 11.44 -11.64 -18.91
CA LYS A 7 10.65 -10.43 -19.18
C LYS A 7 11.30 -9.27 -18.42
N GLN A 8 11.70 -8.22 -19.13
CA GLN A 8 12.21 -7.01 -18.49
C GLN A 8 11.03 -6.14 -18.06
N SER A 9 10.87 -5.93 -16.75
CA SER A 9 9.91 -5.00 -16.17
C SER A 9 10.63 -3.92 -15.38
N MET A 10 10.02 -2.74 -15.30
CA MET A 10 10.57 -1.61 -14.54
C MET A 10 10.55 -1.87 -13.03
N ILE A 11 9.56 -2.65 -12.57
CA ILE A 11 9.44 -3.16 -11.21
C ILE A 11 10.06 -4.57 -11.13
N ASP A 12 10.88 -4.80 -10.12
CA ASP A 12 11.45 -6.11 -9.82
C ASP A 12 10.46 -6.94 -9.00
N GLY A 13 9.83 -7.93 -9.65
CA GLY A 13 8.86 -8.81 -8.99
C GLY A 13 9.46 -9.64 -7.85
N ASP A 14 10.77 -9.93 -7.89
CA ASP A 14 11.45 -10.71 -6.86
C ASP A 14 11.57 -9.94 -5.53
N LYS A 15 11.28 -8.63 -5.53
CA LYS A 15 11.25 -7.76 -4.34
C LYS A 15 9.86 -7.49 -3.79
N LEU A 16 8.81 -8.00 -4.44
CA LEU A 16 7.44 -7.80 -3.99
C LEU A 16 7.10 -8.84 -2.91
N SER A 17 6.45 -8.39 -1.85
CA SER A 17 5.93 -9.25 -0.79
C SER A 17 4.54 -9.75 -1.16
N GLY A 18 4.29 -11.06 -1.09
CA GLY A 18 2.94 -11.58 -1.28
C GLY A 18 1.97 -11.14 -0.18
N GLU A 19 2.46 -10.98 1.05
CA GLU A 19 1.67 -10.56 2.22
C GLU A 19 1.43 -9.04 2.25
N PHE A 20 2.43 -8.25 1.88
CA PHE A 20 2.41 -6.78 1.90
C PHE A 20 2.59 -6.22 0.49
N TYR A 21 1.80 -6.74 -0.45
CA TYR A 21 2.01 -6.51 -1.88
C TYR A 21 1.96 -5.03 -2.25
N PHE A 22 0.89 -4.34 -1.88
CA PHE A 22 0.74 -2.91 -2.18
C PHE A 22 1.89 -2.06 -1.62
N GLN A 23 2.29 -2.29 -0.36
CA GLN A 23 3.41 -1.53 0.24
C GLN A 23 4.73 -1.83 -0.47
N SER A 24 5.05 -3.10 -0.73
CA SER A 24 6.29 -3.49 -1.39
C SER A 24 6.36 -2.99 -2.84
N LEU A 25 5.21 -2.92 -3.52
CA LEU A 25 5.09 -2.37 -4.86
C LEU A 25 5.35 -0.86 -4.89
N LEU A 26 4.73 -0.10 -3.97
CA LEU A 26 4.98 1.34 -3.85
C LEU A 26 6.46 1.63 -3.54
N GLN A 27 7.05 0.84 -2.64
CA GLN A 27 8.45 0.99 -2.27
C GLN A 27 9.37 0.73 -3.47
N GLU A 28 9.15 -0.35 -4.22
CA GLU A 28 9.99 -0.64 -5.39
C GLU A 28 9.75 0.37 -6.52
N ALA A 29 8.52 0.84 -6.70
CA ALA A 29 8.20 1.89 -7.67
C ALA A 29 8.93 3.19 -7.34
N TYR A 30 9.01 3.58 -6.07
CA TYR A 30 9.79 4.74 -5.64
C TYR A 30 11.30 4.53 -5.85
N VAL A 31 11.85 3.38 -5.41
CA VAL A 31 13.28 3.04 -5.55
C VAL A 31 13.72 3.01 -7.02
N LYS A 32 12.84 2.58 -7.92
CA LYS A 32 13.10 2.54 -9.36
C LYS A 32 12.81 3.87 -10.08
N GLY A 33 12.37 4.90 -9.35
CA GLY A 33 12.03 6.20 -9.92
C GLY A 33 10.77 6.20 -10.78
N VAL A 34 9.95 5.14 -10.70
CA VAL A 34 8.63 5.09 -11.34
C VAL A 34 7.69 6.10 -10.70
N LEU A 35 7.79 6.23 -9.37
CA LEU A 35 7.11 7.26 -8.60
C LEU A 35 8.12 8.30 -8.13
N SER A 36 7.80 9.56 -8.34
CA SER A 36 8.49 10.66 -7.66
C SER A 36 8.19 10.65 -6.15
N SER A 37 8.98 11.42 -5.39
CA SER A 37 8.69 11.66 -3.96
C SER A 37 7.30 12.26 -3.76
N LYS A 38 6.92 13.23 -4.60
CA LYS A 38 5.61 13.89 -4.53
C LYS A 38 4.46 12.94 -4.80
N GLU A 39 4.60 12.03 -5.77
CA GLU A 39 3.57 11.02 -6.05
C GLU A 39 3.48 9.99 -4.94
N SER A 40 4.62 9.57 -4.39
CA SER A 40 4.67 8.62 -3.27
C SER A 40 4.00 9.22 -2.02
N GLU A 41 4.29 10.49 -1.70
CA GLU A 41 3.66 11.22 -0.61
C GLU A 41 2.14 11.37 -0.84
N ARG A 42 1.72 11.72 -2.06
CA ARG A 42 0.29 11.80 -2.41
C ARG A 42 -0.43 10.49 -2.15
N ILE A 43 0.14 9.37 -2.59
CA ILE A 43 -0.46 8.03 -2.39
C ILE A 43 -0.54 7.69 -0.89
N GLN A 44 0.51 7.99 -0.11
CA GLN A 44 0.50 7.79 1.34
C GLN A 44 -0.62 8.61 2.01
N LEU A 45 -0.80 9.87 1.62
CA LEU A 45 -1.88 10.72 2.12
C LEU A 45 -3.26 10.17 1.73
N GLU A 46 -3.42 9.63 0.52
CA GLU A 46 -4.65 8.97 0.08
C GLU A 46 -4.96 7.71 0.89
N CYS A 47 -3.95 6.91 1.23
CA CYS A 47 -4.12 5.77 2.13
C CYS A 47 -4.57 6.22 3.53
N LEU A 48 -4.03 7.32 4.04
CA LEU A 48 -4.45 7.88 5.33
C LEU A 48 -5.89 8.39 5.31
N LYS A 49 -6.32 9.03 4.21
CA LYS A 49 -7.73 9.42 4.03
C LYS A 49 -8.65 8.21 4.00
N LEU A 50 -8.26 7.16 3.28
CA LEU A 50 -9.01 5.91 3.25
C LEU A 50 -9.11 5.26 4.64
N LEU A 51 -8.04 5.31 5.44
CA LEU A 51 -8.07 4.86 6.83
C LEU A 51 -9.02 5.72 7.69
N ALA A 52 -9.03 7.04 7.51
CA ALA A 52 -9.92 7.94 8.24
C ALA A 52 -11.40 7.61 7.96
N ASP A 53 -11.77 7.51 6.68
CA ASP A 53 -13.13 7.14 6.26
C ASP A 53 -13.53 5.75 6.79
N SER A 54 -12.61 4.79 6.72
CA SER A 54 -12.88 3.42 7.20
C SER A 54 -13.02 3.37 8.73
N THR A 55 -12.26 4.19 9.45
CA THR A 55 -12.33 4.34 10.90
C THR A 55 -13.66 4.98 11.31
N GLU A 56 -14.08 6.04 10.63
CA GLU A 56 -15.39 6.67 10.88
C GLU A 56 -16.53 5.68 10.68
N ARG A 57 -16.48 4.89 9.60
CA ARG A 57 -17.46 3.82 9.35
C ARG A 57 -17.43 2.75 10.44
N PHE A 58 -16.24 2.35 10.89
CA PHE A 58 -16.07 1.36 11.96
C PHE A 58 -16.68 1.84 13.28
N THR A 59 -16.51 3.11 13.63
CA THR A 59 -17.08 3.71 14.84
C THR A 59 -18.52 4.19 14.66
N ARG A 60 -19.12 4.01 13.47
CA ARG A 60 -20.45 4.54 13.11
C ARG A 60 -20.55 6.06 13.29
N GLY A 61 -19.46 6.78 13.06
CA GLY A 61 -19.35 8.22 13.26
C GLY A 61 -19.40 8.67 14.72
N GLN A 62 -19.36 7.74 15.68
CA GLN A 62 -19.46 8.07 17.12
C GLN A 62 -18.12 8.47 17.73
N SER A 63 -17.00 8.17 17.07
CA SER A 63 -15.66 8.47 17.58
C SER A 63 -14.65 8.62 16.46
N SER A 64 -13.78 9.62 16.57
CA SER A 64 -12.56 9.77 15.77
C SER A 64 -11.35 9.05 16.39
N SER A 65 -11.49 8.57 17.62
CA SER A 65 -10.43 7.89 18.37
C SER A 65 -10.70 6.39 18.43
N ILE A 66 -9.73 5.62 17.96
CA ILE A 66 -9.69 4.17 18.07
C ILE A 66 -8.32 3.73 18.60
N ARG A 67 -8.26 2.51 19.14
CA ARG A 67 -6.98 1.91 19.53
C ARG A 67 -6.10 1.67 18.30
N VAL A 68 -4.79 1.83 18.46
CA VAL A 68 -3.82 1.72 17.37
C VAL A 68 -3.89 0.36 16.67
N GLU A 69 -4.11 -0.72 17.41
CA GLU A 69 -4.18 -2.08 16.86
C GLU A 69 -5.39 -2.24 15.93
N ILE A 70 -6.51 -1.55 16.24
CA ILE A 70 -7.69 -1.52 15.39
C ILE A 70 -7.40 -0.72 14.11
N ALA A 71 -6.74 0.43 14.24
CA ALA A 71 -6.35 1.25 13.08
C ALA A 71 -5.40 0.50 12.15
N GLN A 72 -4.43 -0.23 12.71
CA GLN A 72 -3.51 -1.10 11.97
C GLN A 72 -4.25 -2.22 11.24
N GLY A 73 -5.22 -2.87 11.90
CA GLY A 73 -6.04 -3.90 11.27
C GLY A 73 -6.89 -3.36 10.11
N ILE A 74 -7.52 -2.21 10.29
CA ILE A 74 -8.29 -1.54 9.23
C ILE A 74 -7.36 -1.15 8.07
N MET A 75 -6.19 -0.57 8.36
CA MET A 75 -5.23 -0.20 7.32
C MET A 75 -4.74 -1.44 6.56
N ALA A 76 -4.40 -2.52 7.25
CA ALA A 76 -4.00 -3.78 6.60
C ALA A 76 -5.10 -4.30 5.65
N SER A 77 -6.36 -4.27 6.10
CA SER A 77 -7.51 -4.64 5.25
C SER A 77 -7.66 -3.72 4.04
N ASN A 78 -7.47 -2.42 4.22
CA ASN A 78 -7.55 -1.44 3.14
C ASN A 78 -6.48 -1.72 2.08
N LEU A 79 -5.22 -1.89 2.50
CA LEU A 79 -4.09 -2.10 1.59
C LEU A 79 -4.10 -3.48 0.92
N PHE A 80 -4.75 -4.47 1.53
CA PHE A 80 -4.96 -5.79 0.91
C PHE A 80 -6.00 -5.78 -0.21
N THR A 81 -6.99 -4.88 -0.13
CA THR A 81 -8.12 -4.86 -1.08
C THR A 81 -7.81 -4.06 -2.37
N ILE A 82 -6.80 -3.18 -2.32
CA ILE A 82 -6.33 -2.39 -3.47
C ILE A 82 -5.54 -3.26 -4.44
#